data_AF-A0A2B9PKE9-F1
#
_entry.id   AF-A0A2B9PKE9-F1
#
_cell.length_a   1.000
_cell.length_b   1.000
_cell.length_c   1.000
_cell.angle_alpha   90.00
_cell.angle_beta   90.00
_cell.angle_gamma   90.00
#
_symmetry.space_group_name_H-M   'P 1'
#
loop_
_entity.id
_entity.type
_entity.pdbx_description
1 polymer ?
#
loop_
_entity_poly.entity_id
_entity_poly.type
_entity_poly.pdbx_seq_one_letter_code
_entity_poly.pdbx_strand_id
1 'polypeptide(L)' 'MKNKYLLAIVLISLGVTCLLIHGATSKVEENGLLAEPFFFLVPVSYLLFFSGIGVSLFGFITSKLKKQQ' A
#
# COMPACT_ATOMS: atom_id res chain seq x y z
N MET A 1 9.40 7.50 -19.44
CA MET A 1 8.01 7.37 -18.93
C MET A 1 7.80 6.13 -18.06
N LYS A 2 8.46 4.99 -18.33
CA LYS A 2 8.29 3.72 -17.58
C LYS A 2 8.62 3.80 -16.07
N ASN A 3 9.63 4.55 -15.66
CA ASN A 3 10.07 4.54 -14.25
C ASN A 3 9.32 5.53 -13.34
N LYS A 4 8.48 6.41 -13.89
CA LYS A 4 7.82 7.49 -13.12
C LYS A 4 6.78 6.95 -12.13
N TYR A 5 6.13 5.85 -12.49
CA TYR A 5 5.08 5.21 -11.69
C TYR A 5 5.53 3.87 -11.10
N LEU A 6 6.74 3.39 -11.44
CA LEU A 6 7.26 2.12 -10.94
C LEU A 6 7.33 2.12 -9.41
N LEU A 7 7.80 3.21 -8.82
CA LEU A 7 7.83 3.38 -7.35
C LEU A 7 6.42 3.31 -6.75
N ALA A 8 5.44 3.98 -7.34
CA ALA A 8 4.05 3.95 -6.87
C ALA A 8 3.45 2.54 -6.97
N ILE A 9 3.69 1.83 -8.08
CA ILE A 9 3.22 0.45 -8.28
C ILE A 9 3.84 -0.48 -7.25
N VAL A 10 5.15 -0.35 -6.97
CA VAL A 10 5.83 -1.15 -5.95
C VAL A 10 5.26 -0.87 -4.56
N LEU A 11 5.05 0.40 -4.18
CA LEU A 11 4.47 0.75 -2.88
C LEU A 11 3.04 0.23 -2.71
N ILE A 12 2.21 0.37 -3.73
CA ILE A 12 0.82 -0.11 -3.71
C ILE A 12 0.78 -1.64 -3.63
N SER A 13 1.55 -2.33 -4.49
CA SER A 13 1.59 -3.80 -4.49
C SER A 13 2.12 -4.34 -3.17
N LEU A 14 3.16 -3.74 -2.59
CA LEU A 14 3.68 -4.10 -1.28
C LEU A 14 2.64 -3.90 -0.17
N GLY A 15 1.92 -2.78 -0.17
CA GLY A 15 0.82 -2.53 0.79
C GLY A 15 -0.30 -3.56 0.68
N VAL A 16 -0.70 -3.94 -0.54
CA VAL A 16 -1.69 -4.99 -0.78
C VAL A 16 -1.19 -6.35 -0.28
N THR A 17 0.06 -6.71 -0.55
CA THR A 17 0.65 -7.96 -0.07
C THR A 17 0.69 -8.02 1.46
N CYS A 18 0.97 -6.90 2.16
CA CYS A 18 0.89 -6.85 3.62
C CYS A 18 -0.52 -7.17 4.14
N LEU A 19 -1.57 -6.61 3.51
CA LEU A 19 -2.96 -6.93 3.89
C LEU A 19 -3.32 -8.39 3.62
N LEU A 20 -2.86 -8.95 2.50
CA LEU A 20 -3.11 -10.34 2.16
C LEU A 20 -2.45 -11.30 3.16
N ILE A 21 -1.20 -11.03 3.54
CA ILE A 21 -0.49 -11.84 4.54
C ILE A 21 -1.18 -11.74 5.91
N HIS A 22 -1.54 -10.54 6.32
CA HIS A 22 -2.28 -10.33 7.57
C HIS A 22 -3.60 -11.13 7.56
N GLY A 23 -4.45 -10.94 6.54
CA GLY A 23 -5.73 -11.63 6.44
C GLY A 23 -5.63 -13.15 6.32
N ALA A 24 -4.59 -13.67 5.67
CA ALA A 24 -4.37 -15.11 5.54
C ALA A 24 -3.84 -15.77 6.82
N THR A 25 -3.20 -15.00 7.72
CA THR A 25 -2.60 -15.53 8.96
C THR A 25 -3.48 -15.28 10.18
N SER A 26 -4.39 -14.32 10.14
CA SER A 26 -5.35 -14.09 11.22
C SER A 26 -6.31 -15.27 11.35
N LYS A 27 -6.52 -15.74 12.59
CA LYS A 27 -7.41 -16.87 12.90
C LYS A 27 -8.28 -16.53 14.11
N VAL A 28 -9.50 -17.08 14.12
CA VAL A 28 -10.37 -17.05 15.31
C VAL A 28 -9.95 -18.19 16.21
N GLU A 29 -9.55 -17.90 17.44
CA GLU A 29 -9.27 -18.90 18.46
C GLU A 29 -10.55 -19.50 19.04
N GLU A 30 -10.43 -20.65 19.72
CA GLU A 30 -11.57 -21.36 20.33
C GLU A 30 -12.30 -20.53 21.42
N ASN A 31 -11.63 -19.54 21.99
CA ASN A 31 -12.19 -18.56 22.91
C ASN A 31 -13.02 -17.46 22.22
N GLY A 32 -13.11 -17.48 20.88
CA GLY A 32 -13.81 -16.48 20.07
C GLY A 32 -13.03 -15.19 19.83
N LEU A 33 -11.79 -15.09 20.30
CA LEU A 33 -10.92 -13.94 20.07
C LEU A 33 -10.17 -14.08 18.74
N LEU A 34 -9.84 -12.93 18.14
CA LEU A 34 -8.99 -12.88 16.95
C LEU A 34 -7.53 -12.93 17.36
N ALA A 35 -6.82 -13.97 16.94
CA ALA A 35 -5.37 -14.07 17.04
C ALA A 35 -4.75 -13.52 15.75
N GLU A 36 -4.06 -12.39 15.88
CA GLU A 36 -3.50 -11.62 14.77
C GLU A 36 -1.96 -11.54 14.87
N PRO A 37 -1.23 -12.59 14.44
CA PRO A 37 0.23 -12.68 14.60
C PRO A 37 1.00 -11.56 13.86
N PHE A 38 0.35 -10.86 12.94
CA PHE A 38 0.91 -9.74 12.18
C PHE A 38 0.01 -8.51 12.20
N PHE A 39 -0.54 -8.14 13.36
CA PHE A 39 -1.40 -6.95 13.50
C PHE A 39 -0.75 -5.66 12.96
N PHE A 40 0.57 -5.50 13.14
CA PHE A 40 1.30 -4.32 12.67
C PHE A 40 1.34 -4.16 11.14
N LEU A 41 1.09 -5.24 10.37
CA LEU A 41 1.00 -5.16 8.91
C LEU A 41 -0.18 -4.28 8.46
N VAL A 42 -1.25 -4.17 9.26
CA VAL A 42 -2.42 -3.35 8.92
C VAL A 42 -2.05 -1.86 8.89
N PRO A 43 -1.56 -1.22 9.97
CA PRO A 43 -1.09 0.17 9.91
C PRO A 43 -0.01 0.40 8.84
N VAL A 44 0.95 -0.51 8.70
CA VAL A 44 2.03 -0.40 7.70
C VAL A 44 1.48 -0.43 6.28
N SER A 45 0.51 -1.31 6.00
CA SER A 45 -0.11 -1.43 4.68
C SER A 45 -0.80 -0.14 4.25
N TYR A 46 -1.50 0.53 5.18
CA TYR A 46 -2.13 1.83 4.91
C TYR A 46 -1.07 2.87 4.57
N LEU A 47 0.01 2.97 5.35
CA LEU A 47 1.08 3.93 5.07
C LEU A 47 1.69 3.73 3.68
N LEU A 48 1.98 2.47 3.32
CA LEU A 48 2.52 2.13 2.00
C LEU A 48 1.54 2.44 0.87
N PHE A 49 0.27 2.07 1.04
CA PHE A 49 -0.77 2.29 0.04
C PHE A 49 -1.04 3.77 -0.22
N PHE A 50 -1.24 4.56 0.85
CA PHE A 50 -1.43 6.01 0.74
C PHE A 50 -0.18 6.72 0.20
N SER A 51 1.02 6.27 0.58
CA SER A 51 2.27 6.80 0.01
C SER A 51 2.35 6.54 -1.50
N GLY A 52 2.02 5.33 -1.95
CA GLY A 52 1.99 5.00 -3.37
C GLY A 52 0.98 5.84 -4.17
N ILE A 53 -0.21 6.08 -3.62
CA ILE A 53 -1.20 7.00 -4.19
C ILE A 53 -0.62 8.43 -4.29
N GLY A 54 -0.02 8.92 -3.20
CA GLY A 54 0.58 10.26 -3.16
C GLY A 54 1.67 10.46 -4.21
N VAL A 55 2.59 9.49 -4.35
CA VAL A 55 3.64 9.50 -5.38
C VAL A 55 3.04 9.50 -6.79
N SER A 56 1.98 8.71 -7.01
CA SER A 56 1.30 8.65 -8.31
C SER A 56 0.64 9.99 -8.68
N LEU A 57 -0.10 10.59 -7.74
CA LEU A 57 -0.76 11.88 -7.92
C LEU A 57 0.27 13.00 -8.14
N PHE A 58 1.33 13.03 -7.35
CA PHE A 58 2.41 14.01 -7.51
C PHE A 58 3.10 13.88 -8.87
N GLY A 59 3.39 12.64 -9.29
CA GLY A 59 3.94 12.36 -10.63
C GLY A 59 3.01 12.81 -11.76
N PHE A 60 1.70 12.65 -11.59
CA PHE A 60 0.71 13.09 -12.57
C PHE A 60 0.62 14.62 -12.65
N ILE A 61 0.52 15.30 -11.50
CA ILE A 61 0.41 16.76 -11.40
C ILE A 61 1.66 17.41 -12.02
N THR A 62 2.86 17.00 -11.59
CA THR A 62 4.12 17.53 -12.14
C THR A 62 4.26 17.30 -13.64
N SER A 63 3.77 16.16 -14.16
CA SER A 63 3.77 15.90 -15.60
C SER A 63 2.79 16.77 -16.39
N LYS A 64 1.66 17.17 -15.78
CA LYS A 64 0.70 18.09 -16.41
C LYS A 64 1.22 19.53 -16.40
N LEU A 65 1.80 19.99 -15.30
CA LEU A 65 2.43 21.31 -15.21
C LEU A 65 3.58 21.47 -16.22
N LYS A 66 4.46 20.47 -16.34
CA LYS A 66 5.55 20.49 -17.35
C LYS A 66 5.09 20.45 -18.80
N LYS A 67 3.82 20.12 -19.08
CA LYS A 67 3.26 20.11 -20.44
C LYS A 67 2.56 21.43 -20.79
N GLN A 68 2.32 22.29 -19.79
CA GLN A 68 1.66 23.58 -19.93
C GLN A 68 2.64 24.76 -19.91
N GLN A 69 3.86 24.57 -19.40
CA GLN A 69 5.03 25.40 -19.72
C GLN A 69 5.68 24.93 -21.02
#